data_AF-A0A2S9BN23-F1
#
_entry.id   AF-A0A2S9BN23-F1
#
_cell.length_a   1.000
_cell.length_b   1.000
_cell.length_c   1.000
_cell.angle_alpha   90.00
_cell.angle_beta   90.00
_cell.angle_gamma   90.00
#
_symmetry.space_group_name_H-M   'P 1'
#
loop_
_entity.id
_entity.type
_entity.pdbx_description
1 polymer ?
#
loop_
_entity_poly.entity_id
_entity_poly.type
_entity_poly.pdbx_seq_one_letter_code
_entity_poly.pdbx_strand_id
1 'polypeptide(L)'
;MPHPRPALGAAAAFAALVVMLAGCTAAEPEADPTPTATATATGETVAQVSTTGPVITGTGPTEPYPGVDFPLPDHARSVTIDFECEGGLNFHLEVGDPMAAGEAALRGTCDGITSLTWPVTEQTAPKLFVWTPEDVAWTATPHFSTAEFLRDEAITTECDAFSDIYSAFSNADIGYTEYQAFDQVEWTRRVDAAIVDLETLAGASETTMSDPFTALLSWVQGDGHTPGALLQDTSLIDPISDTCNTNHSPLILIGEFGG
;
A
#
# COMPACT_ATOMS: atom_id res chain seq x y z
N MET A 1 -38.32 39.55 33.26
CA MET A 1 -38.72 38.39 34.08
C MET A 1 -37.57 37.42 34.09
N PRO A 2 -36.85 37.30 35.21
CA PRO A 2 -35.80 36.32 35.44
C PRO A 2 -36.36 35.10 36.19
N HIS A 3 -35.69 33.94 36.07
CA HIS A 3 -35.58 32.78 37.00
C HIS A 3 -35.31 31.49 36.19
N PRO A 4 -34.76 30.41 36.79
CA PRO A 4 -33.34 30.24 37.08
C PRO A 4 -32.81 28.86 36.59
N ARG A 5 -31.50 28.64 36.68
CA ARG A 5 -30.91 27.28 36.66
C ARG A 5 -31.28 26.53 37.96
N PRO A 6 -31.29 25.19 37.91
CA PRO A 6 -30.52 24.48 38.93
C PRO A 6 -29.60 23.40 38.32
N ALA A 7 -28.37 23.38 38.85
CA ALA A 7 -27.50 22.22 38.83
C ALA A 7 -28.07 21.15 39.78
N LEU A 8 -27.89 19.88 39.44
CA LEU A 8 -28.02 18.75 40.36
C LEU A 8 -27.04 17.66 39.91
N GLY A 9 -26.00 17.48 40.71
CA GLY A 9 -25.21 16.26 40.73
C GLY A 9 -25.85 15.23 41.68
N ALA A 10 -25.56 13.95 41.40
CA ALA A 10 -25.70 12.73 42.20
C ALA A 10 -25.83 11.57 41.20
N ALA A 11 -25.30 10.37 41.35
CA ALA A 11 -24.46 9.74 42.36
C ALA A 11 -23.93 8.44 41.73
N ALA A 12 -22.82 7.95 42.26
CA ALA A 12 -22.24 6.64 41.96
C ALA A 12 -23.20 5.46 42.22
N ALA A 13 -23.07 4.40 41.42
CA ALA A 13 -22.94 2.99 41.85
C ALA A 13 -23.28 2.04 40.70
N PHE A 14 -22.60 0.88 40.68
CA PHE A 14 -22.90 -0.44 40.10
C PHE A 14 -21.71 -0.94 39.28
N ALA A 15 -21.17 -2.14 39.44
CA ALA A 15 -21.11 -3.13 40.51
C ALA A 15 -20.09 -4.16 39.98
N ALA A 16 -19.12 -4.54 40.80
CA ALA A 16 -18.16 -5.58 40.44
C ALA A 16 -18.85 -6.95 40.39
N LEU A 17 -18.47 -7.79 39.41
CA LEU A 17 -18.63 -9.23 39.52
C LEU A 17 -17.31 -9.92 39.17
N VAL A 18 -16.65 -10.41 40.21
CA VAL A 18 -15.56 -11.38 40.17
C VAL A 18 -16.19 -12.76 40.26
N VAL A 19 -15.83 -13.67 39.34
CA VAL A 19 -15.95 -15.10 39.56
C VAL A 19 -14.56 -15.70 39.39
N MET A 20 -14.00 -16.17 40.50
CA MET A 20 -12.84 -17.06 40.56
C MET A 20 -13.28 -18.52 40.58
N LEU A 21 -12.39 -19.41 40.12
CA LEU A 21 -12.00 -20.76 40.62
C LEU A 21 -11.49 -21.58 39.42
N ALA A 22 -10.19 -21.79 39.17
CA ALA A 22 -9.14 -22.52 39.89
C ALA A 22 -9.16 -24.06 39.74
N GLY A 23 -8.04 -24.63 39.22
CA GLY A 23 -7.61 -26.04 39.26
C GLY A 23 -7.07 -26.54 37.89
N CYS A 24 -5.75 -26.59 37.61
CA CYS A 24 -4.75 -27.66 37.91
C CYS A 24 -5.24 -29.07 37.49
N THR A 25 -4.58 -29.94 36.70
CA THR A 25 -3.15 -30.25 36.45
C THR A 25 -2.98 -31.02 35.11
N ALA A 26 -1.76 -31.06 34.56
CA ALA A 26 -1.36 -31.91 33.44
C ALA A 26 -1.28 -33.41 33.77
N ALA A 27 -1.66 -34.28 32.83
CA ALA A 27 -1.07 -35.60 32.53
C ALA A 27 -1.74 -36.27 31.31
N GLU A 28 -0.96 -36.61 30.28
CA GLU A 28 -1.19 -37.67 29.28
C GLU A 28 -0.43 -38.94 29.73
N PRO A 29 -0.51 -40.13 29.08
CA PRO A 29 -1.42 -40.63 28.03
C PRO A 29 -1.96 -42.06 28.32
N GLU A 30 -2.96 -42.55 27.56
CA GLU A 30 -3.13 -43.99 27.34
C GLU A 30 -3.83 -44.27 25.99
N ALA A 31 -3.38 -45.33 25.32
CA ALA A 31 -3.50 -45.58 23.89
C ALA A 31 -4.72 -46.42 23.45
N ASP A 32 -5.06 -46.22 22.16
CA ASP A 32 -5.67 -47.12 21.16
C ASP A 32 -7.15 -47.58 21.25
N PRO A 33 -7.83 -47.93 20.12
CA PRO A 33 -7.51 -47.69 18.71
C PRO A 33 -8.66 -47.06 17.87
N THR A 34 -8.25 -46.51 16.72
CA THR A 34 -8.94 -46.18 15.45
C THR A 34 -10.40 -46.64 15.27
N PRO A 35 -11.25 -45.75 14.70
CA PRO A 35 -11.76 -46.05 13.37
C PRO A 35 -11.46 -44.93 12.37
N THR A 36 -11.06 -45.39 11.19
CA THR A 36 -10.91 -44.67 9.93
C THR A 36 -11.89 -43.52 9.76
N ALA A 37 -11.35 -42.29 9.75
CA ALA A 37 -11.95 -41.19 9.01
C ALA A 37 -10.93 -40.76 7.96
N THR A 38 -11.06 -41.34 6.77
CA THR A 38 -10.57 -40.73 5.54
C THR A 38 -11.30 -39.38 5.41
N ALA A 39 -10.71 -38.32 5.94
CA ALA A 39 -11.05 -36.98 5.52
C ALA A 39 -10.40 -36.79 4.15
N THR A 40 -11.13 -37.22 3.11
CA THR A 40 -10.93 -36.68 1.77
C THR A 40 -11.23 -35.18 1.89
N ALA A 41 -10.19 -34.37 2.09
CA ALA A 41 -10.26 -32.97 1.72
C ALA A 41 -10.41 -32.93 0.20
N THR A 42 -11.64 -33.04 -0.29
CA THR A 42 -12.00 -32.60 -1.63
C THR A 42 -12.11 -31.08 -1.58
N GLY A 43 -10.98 -30.43 -1.27
CA GLY A 43 -10.75 -29.10 -1.79
C GLY A 43 -10.50 -29.33 -3.28
N GLU A 44 -11.46 -28.95 -4.11
CA GLU A 44 -11.24 -28.88 -5.55
C GLU A 44 -10.14 -27.84 -5.76
N THR A 45 -8.88 -28.27 -5.73
CA THR A 45 -7.74 -27.42 -6.10
C THR A 45 -7.92 -27.18 -7.59
N VAL A 46 -8.65 -26.12 -7.94
CA VAL A 46 -8.77 -25.68 -9.32
C VAL A 46 -7.35 -25.44 -9.79
N ALA A 47 -6.89 -26.24 -10.75
CA ALA A 47 -5.54 -26.13 -11.27
C ALA A 47 -5.36 -24.71 -11.83
N GLN A 48 -4.39 -23.98 -11.27
CA GLN A 48 -4.00 -22.68 -11.80
C GLN A 48 -3.34 -22.90 -13.17
N VAL A 49 -3.79 -22.13 -14.15
CA VAL A 49 -3.25 -22.18 -15.51
C VAL A 49 -2.49 -20.89 -15.74
N SER A 50 -1.20 -21.01 -16.05
CA SER A 50 -0.36 -19.90 -16.47
C SER A 50 -0.07 -20.01 -17.96
N THR A 51 -0.22 -18.91 -18.69
CA THR A 51 0.04 -18.84 -20.14
C THR A 51 0.89 -17.61 -20.46
N THR A 52 1.98 -17.81 -21.17
CA THR A 52 2.79 -16.71 -21.71
C THR A 52 2.11 -16.13 -22.94
N GLY A 53 1.87 -14.81 -22.91
CA GLY A 53 1.34 -14.06 -24.03
C GLY A 53 2.41 -13.69 -25.07
N PRO A 54 2.01 -13.03 -26.17
CA PRO A 54 2.97 -12.55 -27.15
C PRO A 54 3.83 -11.42 -26.57
N VAL A 55 5.12 -11.43 -26.93
CA VAL A 55 6.07 -10.39 -26.55
C VAL A 55 5.70 -9.07 -27.23
N ILE A 56 5.75 -7.97 -26.47
CA ILE A 56 5.52 -6.61 -26.93
C ILE A 56 6.85 -5.86 -26.83
N THR A 57 7.22 -5.12 -27.87
CA THR A 57 8.46 -4.34 -27.90
C THR A 57 8.18 -2.90 -28.31
N GLY A 58 9.05 -1.99 -27.89
CA GLY A 58 8.96 -0.59 -28.26
C GLY A 58 10.24 0.19 -27.97
N THR A 59 10.15 1.51 -28.15
CA THR A 59 11.23 2.45 -27.84
C THR A 59 10.58 3.75 -27.39
N GLY A 60 11.05 4.28 -26.26
CA GLY A 60 10.43 5.45 -25.63
C GLY A 60 9.03 5.17 -25.10
N PRO A 61 8.29 6.23 -24.71
CA PRO A 61 6.94 6.10 -24.20
C PRO A 61 5.96 5.54 -25.25
N THR A 62 4.96 4.77 -24.80
CA THR A 62 3.84 4.36 -25.67
C THR A 62 2.87 5.52 -25.84
N GLU A 63 2.94 6.20 -26.99
CA GLU A 63 2.00 7.26 -27.35
C GLU A 63 1.02 6.84 -28.47
N PRO A 64 -0.22 7.37 -28.49
CA PRO A 64 -0.84 8.21 -27.46
C PRO A 64 -1.36 7.39 -26.26
N TYR A 65 -1.60 8.06 -25.12
CA TYR A 65 -2.34 7.46 -23.99
C TYR A 65 -3.71 6.94 -24.46
N PRO A 66 -4.18 5.75 -24.03
CA PRO A 66 -3.72 4.90 -22.91
C PRO A 66 -2.67 3.82 -23.29
N GLY A 67 -1.88 4.03 -24.35
CA GLY A 67 -0.82 3.11 -24.75
C GLY A 67 -1.23 2.10 -25.82
N VAL A 68 -0.46 1.01 -25.91
CA VAL A 68 -0.59 0.00 -26.99
C VAL A 68 -1.60 -1.09 -26.63
N ASP A 69 -2.04 -1.85 -27.64
CA ASP A 69 -2.94 -2.99 -27.42
C ASP A 69 -2.26 -4.06 -26.57
N PHE A 70 -2.95 -4.49 -25.50
CA PHE A 70 -2.48 -5.54 -24.60
C PHE A 70 -3.40 -6.77 -24.72
N PRO A 71 -2.86 -7.96 -25.04
CA PRO A 71 -3.64 -9.15 -25.38
C PRO A 71 -4.18 -9.87 -24.15
N LEU A 72 -5.01 -9.19 -23.37
CA LEU A 72 -5.57 -9.69 -22.11
C LEU A 72 -6.59 -10.81 -22.37
N PRO A 73 -6.35 -12.06 -21.92
CA PRO A 73 -7.31 -13.15 -22.07
C PRO A 73 -8.50 -13.01 -21.11
N ASP A 74 -9.71 -13.33 -21.57
CA ASP A 74 -10.97 -13.21 -20.79
C ASP A 74 -10.99 -13.94 -19.43
N HIS A 75 -10.08 -14.90 -19.20
CA HIS A 75 -10.02 -15.73 -17.99
C HIS A 75 -8.82 -15.42 -17.10
N ALA A 76 -7.97 -14.44 -17.48
CA ALA A 76 -6.88 -14.00 -16.64
C ALA A 76 -7.43 -13.28 -15.40
N ARG A 77 -6.88 -13.61 -14.23
CA ARG A 77 -7.17 -12.96 -12.94
C ARG A 77 -5.97 -12.22 -12.36
N SER A 78 -4.79 -12.50 -12.89
CA SER A 78 -3.58 -11.73 -12.68
C SER A 78 -2.68 -11.82 -13.91
N VAL A 79 -1.78 -10.85 -14.04
CA VAL A 79 -0.74 -10.84 -15.06
C VAL A 79 0.58 -10.41 -14.45
N THR A 80 1.62 -11.18 -14.71
CA THR A 80 3.01 -10.77 -14.45
C THR A 80 3.63 -10.34 -15.77
N ILE A 81 4.29 -9.19 -15.83
CA ILE A 81 5.05 -8.74 -16.98
C ILE A 81 6.53 -8.75 -16.58
N ASP A 82 7.31 -9.55 -17.29
CA ASP A 82 8.76 -9.42 -17.29
C ASP A 82 9.13 -8.28 -18.23
N PHE A 83 9.47 -7.14 -17.66
CA PHE A 83 9.84 -5.93 -18.39
C PHE A 83 11.36 -5.78 -18.44
N GLU A 84 11.90 -5.63 -19.64
CA GLU A 84 13.33 -5.51 -19.90
C GLU A 84 13.62 -4.18 -20.59
N CYS A 85 14.55 -3.40 -20.01
CA CYS A 85 15.16 -2.24 -20.62
C CYS A 85 16.55 -2.00 -20.04
N GLU A 86 17.37 -1.22 -20.75
CA GLU A 86 18.75 -0.90 -20.36
C GLU A 86 18.97 0.61 -20.24
N GLY A 87 19.99 0.99 -19.45
CA GLY A 87 20.47 2.38 -19.36
C GLY A 87 20.40 3.00 -17.96
N GLY A 88 19.92 2.27 -16.94
CA GLY A 88 19.85 2.72 -15.55
C GLY A 88 18.86 3.85 -15.28
N LEU A 89 17.98 4.14 -16.25
CA LEU A 89 16.95 5.17 -16.12
C LEU A 89 15.65 4.55 -15.60
N ASN A 90 14.83 5.35 -14.92
CA ASN A 90 13.55 4.88 -14.40
C ASN A 90 12.55 4.61 -15.53
N PHE A 91 11.67 3.64 -15.29
CA PHE A 91 10.51 3.37 -16.12
C PHE A 91 9.24 3.30 -15.26
N HIS A 92 8.07 3.37 -15.89
CA HIS A 92 6.83 2.92 -15.26
C HIS A 92 5.91 2.21 -16.24
N LEU A 93 5.12 1.26 -15.72
CA LEU A 93 4.16 0.46 -16.46
C LEU A 93 2.77 0.61 -15.84
N GLU A 94 1.77 0.68 -16.71
CA GLU A 94 0.36 0.64 -16.34
C GLU A 94 -0.35 -0.39 -17.22
N VAL A 95 -1.16 -1.24 -16.60
CA VAL A 95 -2.03 -2.18 -17.31
C VAL A 95 -3.47 -1.68 -17.21
N GLY A 96 -4.12 -1.48 -18.36
CA GLY A 96 -5.49 -1.02 -18.45
C GLY A 96 -5.64 0.50 -18.32
N ASP A 97 -6.62 0.91 -17.51
CA ASP A 97 -6.88 2.32 -17.16
C ASP A 97 -6.69 2.46 -15.64
N PRO A 98 -5.48 2.80 -15.17
CA PRO A 98 -5.14 2.78 -13.75
C PRO A 98 -6.03 3.74 -12.95
N MET A 99 -6.41 4.88 -13.52
CA MET A 99 -7.32 5.82 -12.85
C MET A 99 -8.71 5.21 -12.64
N ALA A 100 -9.23 4.48 -13.62
CA ALA A 100 -10.52 3.81 -13.48
C ALA A 100 -10.47 2.66 -12.46
N ALA A 101 -9.34 1.93 -12.42
CA ALA A 101 -9.13 0.79 -11.53
C ALA A 101 -8.70 1.19 -10.10
N GLY A 102 -8.34 2.46 -9.87
CA GLY A 102 -7.73 2.89 -8.61
C GLY A 102 -6.35 2.29 -8.38
N GLU A 103 -5.65 1.96 -9.47
CA GLU A 103 -4.30 1.39 -9.47
C GLU A 103 -3.28 2.48 -9.73
N ALA A 104 -2.07 2.31 -9.20
CA ALA A 104 -0.94 3.18 -9.49
C ALA A 104 -0.02 2.55 -10.53
N ALA A 105 0.71 3.39 -11.27
CA ALA A 105 1.77 2.91 -12.14
C ALA A 105 2.85 2.18 -11.32
N LEU A 106 3.27 1.01 -11.78
CA LEU A 106 4.39 0.29 -11.17
C LEU A 106 5.70 0.76 -11.79
N ARG A 107 6.70 0.98 -10.95
CA ARG A 107 7.96 1.61 -11.33
C ARG A 107 9.13 0.65 -11.20
N GLY A 108 10.23 0.98 -11.87
CA GLY A 108 11.51 0.31 -11.71
C GLY A 108 12.62 1.03 -12.45
N THR A 109 13.78 0.40 -12.52
CA THR A 109 14.96 0.94 -13.20
C THR A 109 15.37 0.03 -14.35
N CYS A 110 15.77 0.62 -15.47
CA CYS A 110 16.26 -0.07 -16.66
C CYS A 110 17.66 -0.66 -16.46
N ASP A 111 17.75 -1.67 -15.59
CA ASP A 111 18.97 -2.40 -15.24
C ASP A 111 18.80 -3.92 -15.49
N GLY A 112 18.09 -4.28 -16.56
CA GLY A 112 17.78 -5.66 -16.94
C GLY A 112 16.29 -5.97 -16.84
N ILE A 113 15.96 -7.17 -16.36
CA ILE A 113 14.58 -7.65 -16.27
C ILE A 113 14.01 -7.35 -14.89
N THR A 114 12.84 -6.69 -14.87
CA THR A 114 12.01 -6.50 -13.69
C THR A 114 10.66 -7.19 -13.90
N SER A 115 10.29 -8.08 -12.99
CA SER A 115 8.99 -8.75 -13.01
C SER A 115 7.99 -7.98 -12.15
N LEU A 116 6.91 -7.52 -12.76
CA LEU A 116 5.85 -6.75 -12.09
C LEU A 116 4.52 -7.46 -12.26
N THR A 117 3.65 -7.46 -11.24
CA THR A 117 2.40 -8.22 -11.27
C THR A 117 1.21 -7.32 -10.96
N TRP A 118 0.12 -7.51 -11.71
CA TRP A 118 -1.15 -6.79 -11.55
C TRP A 118 -2.32 -7.75 -11.31
N PRO A 119 -3.34 -7.34 -10.53
CA PRO A 119 -4.65 -7.96 -10.59
C PRO A 119 -5.27 -7.71 -11.96
N VAL A 120 -6.10 -8.65 -12.42
CA VAL A 120 -6.94 -8.45 -13.60
C VAL A 120 -8.39 -8.49 -13.14
N THR A 121 -9.09 -7.39 -13.34
CA THR A 121 -10.50 -7.22 -12.97
C THR A 121 -11.35 -6.88 -14.19
N GLU A 122 -12.66 -6.81 -14.02
CA GLU A 122 -13.57 -6.37 -15.10
C GLU A 122 -13.32 -4.93 -15.56
N GLN A 123 -12.60 -4.14 -14.77
CA GLN A 123 -12.25 -2.75 -15.08
C GLN A 123 -10.92 -2.64 -15.83
N THR A 124 -10.13 -3.71 -15.88
CA THR A 124 -8.83 -3.72 -16.56
C THR A 124 -9.04 -3.69 -18.08
N ALA A 125 -8.78 -2.53 -18.68
CA ALA A 125 -8.79 -2.39 -20.14
C ALA A 125 -7.65 -3.19 -20.80
N PRO A 126 -7.80 -3.65 -22.06
CA PRO A 126 -6.74 -4.38 -22.78
C PRO A 126 -5.69 -3.41 -23.35
N LYS A 127 -5.07 -2.63 -22.47
CA LYS A 127 -4.06 -1.62 -22.80
C LYS A 127 -2.82 -1.77 -21.93
N LEU A 128 -1.67 -1.47 -22.51
CA LEU A 128 -0.39 -1.40 -21.81
C LEU A 128 0.21 -0.04 -22.10
N PHE A 129 0.38 0.75 -21.05
CA PHE A 129 1.16 1.97 -21.13
C PHE A 129 2.54 1.72 -20.53
N VAL A 130 3.56 2.10 -21.29
CA VAL A 130 4.96 2.06 -20.87
C VAL A 130 5.51 3.47 -21.02
N TRP A 131 6.11 3.97 -19.95
CA TRP A 131 6.96 5.14 -20.02
C TRP A 131 8.40 4.76 -19.76
N THR A 132 9.25 5.13 -20.70
CA THR A 132 10.70 5.17 -20.57
C THR A 132 11.17 6.50 -21.17
N PRO A 133 12.40 6.96 -20.87
CA PRO A 133 13.00 8.04 -21.62
C PRO A 133 13.00 7.76 -23.13
N GLU A 134 13.03 8.84 -23.93
CA GLU A 134 13.17 8.76 -25.38
C GLU A 134 14.36 7.88 -25.77
N ASP A 135 14.24 7.18 -26.90
CA ASP A 135 15.25 6.28 -27.45
C ASP A 135 15.63 5.04 -26.59
N VAL A 136 15.02 4.85 -25.41
CA VAL A 136 15.21 3.62 -24.62
C VAL A 136 14.36 2.49 -25.20
N ALA A 137 15.00 1.47 -25.74
CA ALA A 137 14.34 0.26 -26.21
C ALA A 137 13.89 -0.60 -25.02
N TRP A 138 12.72 -1.21 -25.16
CA TRP A 138 12.15 -2.06 -24.12
C TRP A 138 11.39 -3.26 -24.68
N THR A 139 11.28 -4.30 -23.86
CA THR A 139 10.53 -5.53 -24.13
C THR A 139 9.64 -5.85 -22.93
N ALA A 140 8.39 -6.21 -23.18
CA ALA A 140 7.44 -6.67 -22.20
C ALA A 140 6.96 -8.09 -22.55
N THR A 141 7.19 -9.04 -21.65
CA THR A 141 6.74 -10.43 -21.79
C THR A 141 5.64 -10.73 -20.76
N PRO A 142 4.36 -10.78 -21.16
CA PRO A 142 3.27 -11.03 -20.23
C PRO A 142 3.09 -12.52 -19.93
N HIS A 143 2.79 -12.83 -18.68
CA HIS A 143 2.45 -14.14 -18.14
C HIS A 143 1.08 -14.03 -17.45
N PHE A 144 0.05 -14.51 -18.12
CA PHE A 144 -1.32 -14.49 -17.60
C PHE A 144 -1.57 -15.69 -16.71
N SER A 145 -2.33 -15.49 -15.64
CA SER A 145 -2.69 -16.55 -14.70
C SER A 145 -4.18 -16.53 -14.40
N THR A 146 -4.79 -17.71 -14.23
CA THR A 146 -6.14 -17.84 -13.66
C THR A 146 -6.16 -17.67 -12.15
N ALA A 147 -5.00 -17.60 -11.50
CA ALA A 147 -4.89 -17.29 -10.08
C ALA A 147 -5.17 -15.80 -9.82
N GLU A 148 -5.87 -15.51 -8.74
CA GLU A 148 -6.04 -14.14 -8.26
C GLU A 148 -4.71 -13.57 -7.76
N PHE A 149 -4.55 -12.25 -7.91
CA PHE A 149 -3.49 -11.53 -7.23
C PHE A 149 -3.73 -11.58 -5.72
N LEU A 150 -2.69 -11.91 -4.96
CA LEU A 150 -2.75 -11.92 -3.50
C LEU A 150 -1.98 -10.71 -2.98
N ARG A 151 -2.69 -9.84 -2.27
CA ARG A 151 -2.07 -8.76 -1.50
C ARG A 151 -1.44 -9.33 -0.24
N ASP A 152 -0.34 -8.73 0.17
CA ASP A 152 0.19 -8.90 1.52
C ASP A 152 -0.63 -8.02 2.47
N GLU A 153 -1.31 -8.64 3.41
CA GLU A 153 -2.19 -7.96 4.38
C GLU A 153 -1.40 -7.12 5.38
N ALA A 154 -0.15 -7.50 5.71
CA ALA A 154 0.71 -6.69 6.58
C ALA A 154 1.14 -5.41 5.85
N ILE A 155 1.57 -5.52 4.60
CA ILE A 155 1.88 -4.35 3.76
C ILE A 155 0.63 -3.48 3.58
N THR A 156 -0.53 -4.07 3.30
CA THR A 156 -1.79 -3.33 3.16
C THR A 156 -2.09 -2.49 4.41
N THR A 157 -1.99 -3.11 5.59
CA THR A 157 -2.22 -2.43 6.87
C THR A 157 -1.23 -1.29 7.11
N GLU A 158 0.04 -1.50 6.77
CA GLU A 158 1.08 -0.47 6.92
C GLU A 158 0.90 0.68 5.90
N CYS A 159 0.47 0.39 4.67
CA CYS A 159 0.15 1.40 3.67
C CYS A 159 -1.04 2.27 4.07
N ASP A 160 -2.08 1.68 4.65
CA ASP A 160 -3.21 2.42 5.20
C ASP A 160 -2.78 3.32 6.36
N ALA A 161 -2.03 2.78 7.32
CA ALA A 161 -1.51 3.57 8.45
C ALA A 161 -0.58 4.71 7.99
N PHE A 162 0.28 4.43 7.01
CA PHE A 162 1.18 5.44 6.47
C PHE A 162 0.44 6.51 5.65
N SER A 163 -0.66 6.16 4.97
CA SER A 163 -1.49 7.13 4.24
C SER A 163 -2.02 8.23 5.16
N ASP A 164 -2.46 7.88 6.38
CA ASP A 164 -2.91 8.84 7.39
C ASP A 164 -1.76 9.75 7.86
N ILE A 165 -0.59 9.16 8.13
CA ILE A 165 0.61 9.88 8.57
C ILE A 165 1.09 10.86 7.49
N TYR A 166 1.17 10.39 6.24
CA TYR A 166 1.61 11.22 5.13
C TYR A 166 0.60 12.33 4.83
N SER A 167 -0.70 12.05 4.95
CA SER A 167 -1.74 13.07 4.89
C SER A 167 -1.55 14.14 5.97
N ALA A 168 -1.24 13.74 7.21
CA ALA A 168 -1.01 14.67 8.31
C ALA A 168 0.20 15.58 8.06
N PHE A 169 1.33 15.03 7.58
CA PHE A 169 2.48 15.85 7.20
C PHE A 169 2.16 16.80 6.05
N SER A 170 1.54 16.29 4.98
CA SER A 170 1.18 17.09 3.81
C SER A 170 0.23 18.23 4.16
N ASN A 171 -0.79 17.96 4.99
CA ASN A 171 -1.73 18.97 5.47
C ASN A 171 -1.09 19.99 6.40
N ALA A 172 -0.15 19.56 7.25
CA ALA A 172 0.61 20.48 8.09
C ALA A 172 1.40 21.47 7.21
N ASP A 173 2.16 20.95 6.25
CA ASP A 173 2.97 21.78 5.35
C ASP A 173 2.10 22.68 4.48
N ILE A 174 1.15 22.14 3.73
CA ILE A 174 0.25 22.91 2.84
C ILE A 174 -0.54 23.97 3.62
N GLY A 175 -1.05 23.61 4.80
CA GLY A 175 -1.79 24.52 5.66
C GLY A 175 -0.95 25.71 6.13
N TYR A 176 0.32 25.49 6.44
CA TYR A 176 1.23 26.55 6.87
C TYR A 176 1.79 27.38 5.71
N THR A 177 2.30 26.73 4.65
CA THR A 177 3.06 27.39 3.59
C THR A 177 2.16 28.04 2.53
N GLU A 178 1.17 27.30 2.03
CA GLU A 178 0.32 27.73 0.91
C GLU A 178 -0.90 28.51 1.42
N TYR A 179 -1.62 27.95 2.39
CA TYR A 179 -2.89 28.51 2.85
C TYR A 179 -2.77 29.49 4.01
N GLN A 180 -1.63 29.50 4.72
CA GLN A 180 -1.41 30.31 5.92
C GLN A 180 -2.57 30.15 6.94
N ALA A 181 -3.13 28.94 7.03
CA ALA A 181 -4.29 28.62 7.83
C ALA A 181 -3.98 28.63 9.33
N PHE A 182 -2.70 28.42 9.68
CA PHE A 182 -2.20 28.42 11.05
C PHE A 182 -0.73 28.85 11.10
N ASP A 183 -0.24 29.11 12.31
CA ASP A 183 1.13 29.58 12.55
C ASP A 183 2.13 28.44 12.74
N GLN A 184 3.39 28.80 12.99
CA GLN A 184 4.48 27.82 13.14
C GLN A 184 4.29 26.93 14.37
N VAL A 185 3.61 27.43 15.42
CA VAL A 185 3.38 26.64 16.64
C VAL A 185 2.41 25.50 16.34
N GLU A 186 1.33 25.78 15.63
CA GLU A 186 0.37 24.76 15.22
C GLU A 186 0.95 23.81 14.15
N TRP A 187 1.78 24.32 13.24
CA TRP A 187 2.54 23.46 12.30
C TRP A 187 3.41 22.46 13.07
N THR A 188 4.24 22.93 14.01
CA THR A 188 5.11 22.07 14.81
C THR A 188 4.29 21.05 15.59
N ARG A 189 3.19 21.46 16.23
CA ARG A 189 2.32 20.55 16.97
C ARG A 189 1.77 19.40 16.10
N ARG A 190 1.42 19.68 14.84
CA ARG A 190 0.89 18.69 13.90
C ARG A 190 1.97 17.76 13.39
N VAL A 191 3.13 18.30 13.02
CA VAL A 191 4.30 17.52 12.58
C VAL A 191 4.79 16.61 13.70
N ASP A 192 4.91 17.12 14.94
CA ASP A 192 5.33 16.32 16.09
C ASP A 192 4.36 15.17 16.38
N ALA A 193 3.05 15.38 16.19
CA ALA A 193 2.07 14.31 16.32
C ALA A 193 2.25 13.23 15.25
N ALA A 194 2.42 13.63 13.98
CA ALA A 194 2.66 12.68 12.88
C ALA A 194 4.00 11.92 13.04
N ILE A 195 5.02 12.54 13.64
CA ILE A 195 6.29 11.88 13.98
C ILE A 195 6.08 10.76 15.01
N VAL A 196 5.23 10.96 16.02
CA VAL A 196 4.92 9.93 17.01
C VAL A 196 4.19 8.75 16.38
N ASP A 197 3.26 9.02 15.46
CA ASP A 197 2.55 7.98 14.72
C ASP A 197 3.52 7.20 13.80
N LEU A 198 4.43 7.91 13.12
CA LEU A 198 5.48 7.27 12.31
C LEU A 198 6.47 6.46 13.14
N GLU A 199 6.87 6.94 14.33
CA GLU A 199 7.71 6.19 15.26
C GLU A 199 7.05 4.89 15.69
N THR A 200 5.74 4.94 15.97
CA THR A 200 4.95 3.76 16.32
C THR A 200 4.88 2.77 15.16
N LEU A 201 4.61 3.26 13.94
CA LEU A 201 4.55 2.43 12.74
C LEU A 201 5.90 1.78 12.44
N ALA A 202 6.98 2.57 12.44
CA ALA A 202 8.35 2.09 12.19
C ALA A 202 8.77 1.03 13.21
N GLY A 203 8.45 1.24 14.50
CA GLY A 203 8.79 0.30 15.57
C GLY A 203 7.97 -1.00 15.55
N ALA A 204 6.82 -1.02 14.88
CA ALA A 204 5.95 -2.20 14.75
C ALA A 204 6.14 -2.95 13.42
N SER A 205 6.78 -2.34 12.41
CA SER A 205 6.87 -2.89 11.07
C SER A 205 7.81 -4.10 11.01
N GLU A 206 7.30 -5.20 10.46
CA GLU A 206 8.03 -6.45 10.21
C GLU A 206 8.20 -6.72 8.70
N THR A 207 7.74 -5.81 7.84
CA THR A 207 7.80 -5.96 6.37
C THR A 207 9.06 -5.32 5.79
N THR A 208 9.16 -5.31 4.46
CA THR A 208 10.20 -4.59 3.72
C THR A 208 10.14 -3.07 3.90
N MET A 209 9.08 -2.52 4.50
CA MET A 209 8.93 -1.07 4.74
C MET A 209 9.57 -0.59 6.05
N SER A 210 10.03 -1.49 6.93
CA SER A 210 10.66 -1.12 8.21
C SER A 210 11.86 -0.16 8.04
N ASP A 211 12.76 -0.45 7.10
CA ASP A 211 13.92 0.40 6.79
C ASP A 211 13.50 1.76 6.20
N PRO A 212 12.64 1.83 5.15
CA PRO A 212 12.07 3.09 4.67
C PRO A 212 11.38 3.94 5.75
N PHE A 213 10.55 3.35 6.61
CA PHE A 213 9.89 4.08 7.69
C PHE A 213 10.91 4.66 8.68
N THR A 214 11.93 3.88 9.05
CA THR A 214 13.00 4.34 9.95
C THR A 214 13.83 5.46 9.33
N ALA A 215 14.13 5.38 8.03
CA ALA A 215 14.86 6.41 7.31
C ALA A 215 14.06 7.73 7.25
N LEU A 216 12.78 7.65 6.90
CA LEU A 216 11.89 8.81 6.90
C LEU A 216 11.77 9.41 8.31
N LEU A 217 11.57 8.58 9.33
CA LEU A 217 11.47 9.00 10.74
C LEU A 217 12.70 9.80 11.17
N SER A 218 13.89 9.26 10.92
CA SER A 218 15.16 9.92 11.24
C SER A 218 15.27 11.29 10.57
N TRP A 219 14.83 11.39 9.31
CA TRP A 219 14.87 12.64 8.56
C TRP A 219 13.85 13.67 9.07
N VAL A 220 12.59 13.29 9.31
CA VAL A 220 11.56 14.23 9.83
C VAL A 220 11.84 14.69 11.27
N GLN A 221 12.61 13.93 12.04
CA GLN A 221 13.11 14.34 13.36
C GLN A 221 14.35 15.27 13.27
N GLY A 222 15.02 15.29 12.12
CA GLY A 222 16.21 16.09 11.84
C GLY A 222 15.91 17.20 10.84
N ASP A 223 16.57 17.14 9.68
CA ASP A 223 16.53 18.19 8.66
C ASP A 223 15.12 18.40 8.08
N GLY A 224 14.30 17.35 8.05
CA GLY A 224 12.91 17.37 7.61
C GLY A 224 11.94 18.07 8.57
N HIS A 225 12.36 18.40 9.80
CA HIS A 225 11.58 19.21 10.75
C HIS A 225 11.61 20.70 10.38
N THR A 226 11.31 21.00 9.12
CA THR A 226 11.28 22.35 8.58
C THR A 226 10.02 22.50 7.72
N PRO A 227 9.24 23.58 7.87
CA PRO A 227 8.02 23.75 7.08
C PRO A 227 8.25 23.67 5.58
N GLY A 228 7.49 22.81 4.91
CA GLY A 228 7.53 22.58 3.47
C GLY A 228 8.66 21.67 2.98
N ALA A 229 9.49 21.11 3.88
CA ALA A 229 10.59 20.23 3.48
C ALA A 229 10.07 18.96 2.78
N LEU A 230 9.00 18.35 3.29
CA LEU A 230 8.45 17.10 2.74
C LEU A 230 7.80 17.33 1.37
N LEU A 231 7.28 18.52 1.09
CA LEU A 231 6.75 18.89 -0.22
C LEU A 231 7.84 19.09 -1.28
N GLN A 232 9.07 19.40 -0.86
CA GLN A 232 10.19 19.68 -1.77
C GLN A 232 11.01 18.43 -2.10
N ASP A 233 11.02 17.44 -1.21
CA ASP A 233 11.75 16.19 -1.39
C ASP A 233 10.93 15.00 -0.91
N THR A 234 10.42 14.23 -1.87
CA THR A 234 9.64 13.00 -1.63
C THR A 234 10.49 11.73 -1.76
N SER A 235 11.81 11.85 -1.94
CA SER A 235 12.68 10.69 -2.23
C SER A 235 12.68 9.64 -1.12
N LEU A 236 12.41 10.03 0.13
CA LEU A 236 12.25 9.11 1.27
C LEU A 236 10.86 8.48 1.36
N ILE A 237 9.89 9.01 0.63
CA ILE A 237 8.51 8.48 0.53
C ILE A 237 8.40 7.51 -0.64
N ASP A 238 9.12 7.76 -1.74
CA ASP A 238 9.05 6.95 -2.97
C ASP A 238 9.20 5.44 -2.70
N PRO A 239 10.15 4.95 -1.88
CA PRO A 239 10.25 3.50 -1.60
C PRO A 239 9.03 2.91 -0.87
N ILE A 240 8.39 3.70 0.00
CA ILE A 240 7.17 3.29 0.70
C ILE A 240 6.02 3.24 -0.31
N SER A 241 5.85 4.31 -1.10
CA SER A 241 4.83 4.40 -2.14
C SER A 241 4.96 3.27 -3.16
N ASP A 242 6.17 2.98 -3.65
CA ASP A 242 6.43 1.92 -4.63
C ASP A 242 6.11 0.54 -4.06
N THR A 243 6.40 0.30 -2.78
CA THR A 243 6.01 -0.95 -2.08
C THR A 243 4.49 -1.08 -2.01
N CYS A 244 3.80 -0.02 -1.63
CA CYS A 244 2.34 0.03 -1.57
C CYS A 244 1.69 -0.16 -2.94
N ASN A 245 2.24 0.47 -3.97
CA ASN A 245 1.76 0.34 -5.36
C ASN A 245 1.94 -1.09 -5.87
N THR A 246 3.10 -1.70 -5.63
CA THR A 246 3.38 -3.11 -6.01
C THR A 246 2.45 -4.09 -5.30
N ASN A 247 2.05 -3.78 -4.07
CA ASN A 247 1.06 -4.54 -3.31
C ASN A 247 -0.40 -4.23 -3.72
N HIS A 248 -0.62 -3.30 -4.65
CA HIS A 248 -1.94 -2.80 -5.07
C HIS A 248 -2.78 -2.27 -3.91
N SER A 249 -2.12 -1.62 -2.95
CA SER A 249 -2.69 -0.86 -1.84
C SER A 249 -2.12 0.56 -1.85
N PRO A 250 -2.38 1.36 -2.91
CA PRO A 250 -1.72 2.65 -3.10
C PRO A 250 -2.08 3.63 -1.99
N LEU A 251 -1.16 4.54 -1.68
CA LEU A 251 -1.37 5.54 -0.64
C LEU A 251 -2.48 6.51 -1.04
N ILE A 252 -3.49 6.65 -0.18
CA ILE A 252 -4.62 7.55 -0.39
C ILE A 252 -4.47 8.77 0.53
N LEU A 253 -4.14 9.92 -0.05
CA LEU A 253 -3.96 11.15 0.72
C LEU A 253 -5.28 11.88 0.91
N ILE A 254 -5.58 12.24 2.16
CA ILE A 254 -6.78 12.98 2.53
C ILE A 254 -6.39 14.43 2.79
N GLY A 255 -6.76 15.33 1.85
CA GLY A 255 -6.49 16.75 1.97
C GLY A 255 -7.48 17.48 2.90
N GLU A 256 -6.98 18.21 3.90
CA GLU A 256 -7.77 19.15 4.71
C GLU A 256 -8.12 20.43 3.94
N PHE A 257 -7.24 20.84 3.01
CA PHE A 257 -7.32 22.13 2.31
C PHE A 257 -7.78 22.03 0.85
N GLY A 258 -8.42 20.91 0.49
CA GLY A 258 -8.90 20.64 -0.86
C GLY A 258 -7.77 20.10 -1.76
N GLY A 259 -7.82 18.80 -2.01
CA GLY A 259 -7.00 18.03 -2.95
C GLY A 259 -7.76 16.76 -3.30
#